data_AF-A0A4S1W5L5-F1
#
_entry.id   AF-A0A4S1W5L5-F1
#
_cell.length_a   1.000
_cell.length_b   1.000
_cell.length_c   1.000
_cell.angle_alpha   90.00
_cell.angle_beta   90.00
_cell.angle_gamma   90.00
#
_symmetry.space_group_name_H-M   'P 1'
#
loop_
_entity.id
_entity.type
_entity.pdbx_description
1 polymer ?
#
loop_
_entity_poly.entity_id
_entity_poly.type
_entity_poly.pdbx_seq_one_letter_code
_entity_poly.pdbx_strand_id
1 'polypeptide(L)'
;MLVLAMMLDLAPLDRLVGHCWRGELKPGEFDTHCFDRNGTGVRDHHEVVVAGRTVYWGESDFSWDATAGRIAFAYRNAGGPVTSGLATVSPEGIDFGHVQWRWDGDTAYVMLREGARVRFVRTD
;
A
#
# COMPACT_ATOMS: atom_id res chain seq x y z
N MET A 1 -22.31 -17.84 -25.81
CA MET A 1 -21.46 -16.64 -25.72
C MET A 1 -21.68 -16.03 -24.35
N LEU A 2 -20.82 -16.31 -23.37
CA LEU A 2 -20.88 -15.70 -22.04
C LEU A 2 -19.47 -15.64 -21.47
N VAL A 3 -18.72 -14.61 -21.86
CA VAL A 3 -17.45 -14.25 -21.23
C VAL A 3 -17.55 -12.75 -21.02
N LEU A 4 -17.92 -12.32 -19.82
CA LEU A 4 -17.58 -11.02 -19.18
C LEU A 4 -18.50 -10.79 -17.98
N ALA A 5 -18.02 -11.10 -16.78
CA ALA A 5 -18.45 -10.45 -15.53
C ALA A 5 -17.58 -10.94 -14.36
N MET A 6 -16.25 -10.78 -14.45
CA MET A 6 -15.33 -10.99 -13.32
C MET A 6 -14.22 -9.93 -13.27
N MET A 7 -14.54 -8.67 -13.61
CA MET A 7 -13.73 -7.53 -13.14
C MET A 7 -14.18 -7.25 -11.71
N LEU A 8 -13.57 -7.98 -10.80
CA LEU A 8 -13.72 -7.94 -9.35
C LEU A 8 -13.07 -6.64 -8.87
N ASP A 9 -13.87 -5.67 -8.41
CA ASP A 9 -13.91 -4.36 -9.07
C ASP A 9 -12.58 -3.70 -9.39
N LEU A 10 -11.60 -3.47 -8.49
CA LEU A 10 -10.28 -2.79 -8.72
C LEU A 10 -10.24 -1.59 -9.70
N ALA A 11 -11.35 -1.16 -10.28
CA ALA A 11 -11.49 -0.15 -11.31
C ALA A 11 -10.95 1.21 -10.84
N PRO A 12 -11.05 1.58 -9.55
CA PRO A 12 -10.38 2.77 -9.03
C PRO A 12 -8.84 2.75 -9.22
N LEU A 13 -8.22 1.57 -9.23
CA LEU A 13 -6.78 1.36 -9.41
C LEU A 13 -6.38 1.14 -10.87
N ASP A 14 -7.31 0.71 -11.73
CA ASP A 14 -7.02 0.39 -13.13
C ASP A 14 -6.42 1.56 -13.92
N ARG A 15 -6.81 2.79 -13.59
CA ARG A 15 -6.24 4.00 -14.22
C ARG A 15 -4.77 4.26 -13.86
N LEU A 16 -4.27 3.62 -12.81
CA LEU A 16 -2.89 3.80 -12.34
C LEU A 16 -1.96 2.80 -13.01
N VAL A 17 -2.47 1.62 -13.37
CA VAL A 17 -1.72 0.52 -13.96
C VAL A 17 -1.01 0.94 -15.25
N GLY A 18 0.27 0.61 -15.36
CA GLY A 18 1.14 0.97 -16.47
C GLY A 18 1.75 2.37 -16.36
N HIS A 19 1.53 3.06 -15.24
CA HIS A 19 2.03 4.41 -15.00
C HIS A 19 2.80 4.51 -13.67
N CYS A 20 3.75 5.45 -13.64
CA CYS A 20 4.41 5.88 -12.43
C CYS A 20 4.00 7.31 -12.06
N TRP A 21 3.80 7.55 -10.78
CA TRP A 21 3.35 8.80 -10.20
C TRP A 21 4.36 9.27 -9.18
N ARG A 22 4.84 10.51 -9.30
CA ARG A 22 5.85 11.09 -8.43
C ARG A 22 5.28 12.25 -7.64
N GLY A 23 5.42 12.20 -6.32
CA GLY A 23 5.12 13.29 -5.40
C GLY A 23 6.36 13.78 -4.67
N GLU A 24 6.39 15.05 -4.29
CA GLU A 24 7.38 15.59 -3.36
C GLU A 24 6.78 15.54 -1.94
N LEU A 25 7.43 14.83 -1.02
CA LEU A 25 6.98 14.70 0.37
C LEU A 25 7.42 15.91 1.20
N LYS A 26 8.64 16.37 0.95
CA LYS A 26 9.27 17.58 1.51
C LYS A 26 10.41 18.02 0.58
N PRO A 27 10.96 19.23 0.71
CA PRO A 27 11.98 19.74 -0.21
C PRO A 27 13.13 18.76 -0.43
N GLY A 28 13.27 18.27 -1.67
CA GLY A 28 14.34 17.34 -2.06
C GLY A 28 14.12 15.86 -1.70
N GLU A 29 12.93 15.50 -1.23
CA GLU A 29 12.50 14.14 -0.94
C GLU A 29 11.27 13.78 -1.79
N PHE A 30 11.42 12.77 -2.64
CA PHE A 30 10.39 12.39 -3.61
C PHE A 30 9.98 10.95 -3.41
N ASP A 31 8.68 10.69 -3.41
CA ASP A 31 8.11 9.34 -3.46
C ASP A 31 7.60 9.07 -4.87
N THR A 32 8.00 7.95 -5.45
CA THR A 32 7.56 7.53 -6.78
C THR A 32 6.89 6.17 -6.67
N HIS A 33 5.61 6.11 -7.03
CA HIS A 33 4.79 4.90 -7.06
C HIS A 33 4.62 4.43 -8.51
N CYS A 34 4.91 3.16 -8.79
CA CYS A 34 4.72 2.54 -10.09
C CYS A 34 3.74 1.38 -9.97
N PHE A 35 2.66 1.42 -10.74
CA PHE A 35 1.58 0.45 -10.66
C PHE A 35 1.59 -0.51 -11.83
N ASP A 36 1.50 -1.81 -11.55
CA ASP A 36 1.50 -2.87 -12.54
C ASP A 36 0.40 -3.91 -12.26
N ARG A 37 0.05 -4.71 -13.28
CA ARG A 37 -0.78 -5.90 -13.05
C ARG A 37 0.03 -6.99 -12.37
N ASN A 38 -0.57 -7.61 -11.37
CA ASN A 38 -0.02 -8.78 -10.70
C ASN A 38 -1.10 -9.88 -10.64
N GLY A 39 -1.08 -10.79 -11.61
CA GLY A 39 -2.15 -11.79 -11.78
C GLY A 39 -3.51 -11.11 -12.01
N THR A 40 -4.48 -11.39 -11.15
CA THR A 40 -5.80 -10.74 -11.15
C THR A 40 -5.85 -9.47 -10.30
N GLY A 41 -4.73 -9.09 -9.67
CA GLY A 41 -4.60 -7.91 -8.81
C GLY A 41 -3.81 -6.77 -9.43
N VAL A 42 -3.52 -5.77 -8.61
CA VAL A 42 -2.63 -4.64 -8.93
C VAL A 42 -1.50 -4.62 -7.91
N ARG A 43 -0.27 -4.40 -8.37
CA ARG A 43 0.88 -4.14 -7.51
C ARG A 43 1.30 -2.69 -7.65
N ASP A 44 1.58 -2.06 -6.53
CA ASP A 44 2.27 -0.78 -6.43
C ASP A 44 3.66 -1.03 -5.85
N HIS A 45 4.72 -0.60 -6.54
CA HIS A 45 6.06 -0.49 -5.99
C HIS A 45 6.37 0.99 -5.81
N HIS A 46 6.80 1.38 -4.62
CA HIS A 46 7.13 2.76 -4.34
C HIS A 46 8.53 2.94 -3.77
N GLU A 47 9.18 4.01 -4.17
CA GLU A 47 10.53 4.38 -3.73
C GLU A 47 10.59 5.84 -3.30
N VAL A 48 11.11 6.07 -2.10
CA VAL A 48 11.45 7.41 -1.60
C VAL A 48 12.92 7.68 -1.88
N VAL A 49 13.18 8.75 -2.62
CA VAL A 49 14.52 9.21 -3.02
C VAL A 49 14.84 10.53 -2.34
N VAL A 50 16.00 10.58 -1.67
CA VAL A 50 16.58 11.79 -1.08
C VAL A 50 17.96 12.01 -1.68
N ALA A 51 18.22 13.22 -2.19
CA ALA A 51 19.50 13.56 -2.81
C ALA A 51 19.99 12.53 -3.86
N GLY A 52 19.05 12.01 -4.66
CA GLY A 52 19.35 11.04 -5.73
C GLY A 52 19.57 9.60 -5.27
N ARG A 53 19.36 9.29 -3.98
CA ARG A 53 19.47 7.93 -3.43
C ARG A 53 18.14 7.44 -2.91
N THR A 54 17.76 6.21 -3.25
CA THR A 54 16.62 5.53 -2.61
C THR A 54 16.94 5.29 -1.15
N VAL A 55 16.13 5.88 -0.26
CA VAL A 55 16.25 5.77 1.21
C VAL A 55 15.18 4.89 1.82
N TYR A 56 14.11 4.63 1.07
CA TYR A 56 13.01 3.76 1.47
C TYR A 56 12.35 3.17 0.23
N TRP A 57 11.82 1.95 0.36
CA TRP A 57 10.93 1.37 -0.65
C TRP A 57 9.87 0.51 0.04
N GLY A 58 8.74 0.34 -0.65
CA GLY A 58 7.71 -0.60 -0.27
C GLY A 58 6.92 -1.10 -1.46
N GLU A 59 6.16 -2.16 -1.24
CA GLU A 59 5.27 -2.74 -2.24
C GLU A 59 3.90 -2.99 -1.62
N SER A 60 2.83 -2.61 -2.33
CA SER A 60 1.45 -2.97 -2.00
C SER A 60 0.87 -3.90 -3.06
N ASP A 61 0.36 -5.05 -2.67
CA ASP A 61 -0.46 -5.91 -3.52
C ASP A 61 -1.95 -5.67 -3.19
N PHE A 62 -2.73 -5.29 -4.20
CA PHE A 62 -4.16 -5.07 -4.13
C PHE A 62 -4.91 -6.20 -4.83
N SER A 63 -5.95 -6.70 -4.18
CA SER A 63 -6.84 -7.72 -4.71
C SER A 63 -8.29 -7.39 -4.34
N TRP A 64 -9.25 -7.97 -5.04
CA TRP A 64 -10.65 -7.85 -4.64
C TRP A 64 -11.04 -8.98 -3.69
N ASP A 65 -11.56 -8.62 -2.52
CA ASP A 65 -12.19 -9.54 -1.60
C ASP A 65 -13.69 -9.59 -1.90
N ALA A 66 -14.14 -10.68 -2.54
CA ALA A 66 -15.54 -10.88 -2.88
C ALA A 66 -16.44 -11.14 -1.67
N THR A 67 -15.89 -11.60 -0.55
CA THR A 67 -16.65 -11.84 0.68
C THR A 67 -16.92 -10.52 1.39
N ALA A 68 -15.92 -9.65 1.45
CA ALA A 68 -16.04 -8.32 2.05
C ALA A 68 -16.65 -7.28 1.09
N GLY A 69 -16.66 -7.56 -0.21
CA GLY A 69 -17.08 -6.61 -1.25
C GLY A 69 -16.19 -5.36 -1.31
N ARG A 70 -14.89 -5.53 -1.08
CA ARG A 70 -13.90 -4.43 -0.92
C ARG A 70 -12.57 -4.80 -1.54
N ILE A 71 -11.73 -3.79 -1.77
CA ILE A 71 -10.32 -4.02 -2.14
C ILE A 71 -9.57 -4.46 -0.87
N ALA A 72 -8.89 -5.59 -0.91
CA ALA A 72 -7.91 -5.99 0.09
C ALA A 72 -6.52 -5.53 -0.34
N PHE A 73 -5.68 -5.14 0.63
CA PHE A 73 -4.28 -4.79 0.38
C PHE A 73 -3.36 -5.57 1.30
N ALA A 74 -2.15 -5.84 0.81
CA ALA A 74 -1.01 -6.32 1.59
C ALA A 74 0.23 -5.49 1.25
N TYR A 75 0.73 -4.74 2.22
CA TYR A 75 1.89 -3.86 2.14
C TYR A 75 3.11 -4.49 2.80
N ARG A 76 4.25 -4.36 2.15
CA ARG A 76 5.57 -4.75 2.68
C ARG A 76 6.58 -3.64 2.42
N ASN A 77 7.59 -3.53 3.28
CA ASN A 77 8.74 -2.65 3.08
C ASN A 77 10.03 -3.39 3.46
N ALA A 78 11.18 -2.76 3.21
CA ALA A 78 12.47 -3.33 3.55
C ALA A 78 12.60 -3.61 5.06
N GLY A 79 12.43 -4.87 5.46
CA GLY A 79 12.71 -5.36 6.81
C GLY A 79 11.61 -5.09 7.86
N GLY A 80 10.40 -4.70 7.45
CA GLY A 80 9.27 -4.51 8.35
C GLY A 80 8.16 -5.55 8.18
N PRO A 81 7.22 -5.62 9.14
CA PRO A 81 6.09 -6.54 9.09
C PRO A 81 5.13 -6.21 7.94
N VAL A 82 4.44 -7.23 7.44
CA VAL A 82 3.38 -7.05 6.44
C VAL A 82 2.17 -6.36 7.09
N THR A 83 1.78 -5.22 6.55
CA THR A 83 0.50 -4.59 6.89
C THR A 83 -0.54 -5.06 5.89
N SER A 84 -1.74 -5.41 6.32
CA SER A 84 -2.82 -5.79 5.41
C SER A 84 -4.14 -5.20 5.88
N GLY A 85 -5.13 -5.13 5.01
CA GLY A 85 -6.43 -4.61 5.39
C GLY A 85 -7.39 -4.54 4.22
N LEU A 86 -8.52 -3.88 4.46
CA LEU A 86 -9.53 -3.60 3.45
C LEU A 86 -9.59 -2.10 3.20
N ALA A 87 -9.67 -1.73 1.94
CA ALA A 87 -9.85 -0.36 1.49
C ALA A 87 -11.31 -0.10 1.10
N THR A 88 -11.76 1.13 1.37
CA THR A 88 -13.06 1.66 0.97
C THR A 88 -12.85 2.66 -0.16
N VAL A 89 -13.61 2.52 -1.23
CA VAL A 89 -13.55 3.43 -2.37
C VAL A 89 -14.65 4.48 -2.22
N SER A 90 -14.31 5.76 -2.42
CA SER A 90 -15.24 6.87 -2.48
C SER A 90 -14.93 7.78 -3.67
N PRO A 91 -15.82 8.74 -4.02
CA PRO A 91 -15.53 9.72 -5.06
C PRO A 91 -14.27 10.56 -4.81
N GLU A 92 -13.88 10.73 -3.55
CA GLU A 92 -12.71 11.51 -3.12
C GLU A 92 -11.40 10.71 -3.19
N GLY A 93 -11.47 9.38 -3.26
CA GLY A 93 -10.29 8.52 -3.37
C GLY A 93 -10.47 7.12 -2.79
N ILE A 94 -9.36 6.52 -2.39
CA ILE A 94 -9.32 5.20 -1.75
C ILE A 94 -8.87 5.39 -0.32
N ASP A 95 -9.72 4.98 0.62
CA ASP A 95 -9.45 5.03 2.06
C ASP A 95 -9.01 3.66 2.57
N PHE A 96 -7.83 3.60 3.18
CA PHE A 96 -7.26 2.38 3.76
C PHE A 96 -7.63 2.17 5.24
N GLY A 97 -8.43 3.07 5.83
CA GLY A 97 -9.21 2.95 7.06
C GLY A 97 -8.60 2.13 8.21
N HIS A 98 -8.77 0.80 8.14
CA HIS A 98 -8.33 -0.16 9.16
C HIS A 98 -7.18 -1.06 8.66
N VAL A 99 -5.98 -0.78 9.19
CA VAL A 99 -4.78 -1.62 9.01
C VAL A 99 -4.73 -2.74 10.06
N GLN A 100 -4.53 -3.97 9.61
CA GLN A 100 -4.16 -5.13 10.42
C GLN A 100 -2.67 -5.42 10.21
N TRP A 101 -1.94 -5.62 11.30
CA TRP A 101 -0.51 -5.94 11.24
C TRP A 101 -0.31 -7.44 11.31
N ARG A 102 0.43 -8.00 10.35
CA ARG A 102 0.87 -9.39 10.34
C ARG A 102 2.39 -9.43 10.38
N TRP A 103 2.92 -10.04 11.42
CA TRP A 103 4.36 -10.12 11.67
C TRP A 103 4.93 -11.43 11.12
N ASP A 104 6.08 -11.39 10.41
CA ASP A 104 6.77 -12.57 9.87
C ASP A 104 8.23 -12.75 10.35
N GLY A 105 8.78 -11.90 11.23
CA GLY A 105 10.11 -12.13 11.82
C GLY A 105 10.80 -11.00 12.61
N ASP A 106 11.78 -11.45 13.41
CA ASP A 106 12.58 -10.99 14.57
C ASP A 106 12.78 -9.52 15.00
N THR A 107 12.17 -8.49 14.39
CA THR A 107 12.20 -7.15 15.01
C THR A 107 10.93 -6.36 14.71
N ALA A 108 10.06 -6.20 15.71
CA ALA A 108 8.91 -5.29 15.62
C ALA A 108 9.26 -3.91 16.19
N TYR A 109 8.74 -2.87 15.54
CA TYR A 109 8.61 -1.55 16.15
C TYR A 109 7.12 -1.32 16.45
N VAL A 110 6.77 -1.08 17.71
CA VAL A 110 5.41 -0.67 18.08
C VAL A 110 5.28 0.84 17.96
N MET A 111 4.23 1.27 17.27
CA MET A 111 3.82 2.66 17.26
C MET A 111 3.00 2.93 18.52
N LEU A 112 3.63 3.55 19.51
CA LEU A 112 2.93 4.00 20.71
C LEU A 112 2.41 5.41 20.47
N ARG A 113 1.11 5.59 20.68
CA ARG A 113 0.47 6.91 20.67
C ARG A 113 0.33 7.40 22.11
N GLU A 114 1.08 8.43 22.45
CA GLU A 114 0.99 9.14 23.73
C GLU A 114 0.37 10.52 23.48
N GLY A 115 -0.96 10.58 23.55
CA GLY A 115 -1.72 11.77 23.20
C GLY A 115 -1.56 12.15 21.72
N ALA A 116 -0.99 13.33 21.46
CA ALA A 116 -0.74 13.83 20.10
C ALA A 116 0.61 13.39 19.52
N ARG A 117 1.47 12.71 20.30
CA ARG A 117 2.79 12.26 19.86
C ARG A 117 2.74 10.80 19.44
N VAL A 118 3.45 10.49 18.37
CA VAL A 118 3.65 9.13 17.87
C VAL A 118 5.11 8.78 18.06
N ARG A 119 5.38 7.64 18.72
CA ARG A 119 6.73 7.13 18.95
C ARG A 119 6.83 5.70 18.43
N PHE A 120 7.91 5.42 17.70
CA PHE A 120 8.26 4.06 17.29
C PHE A 120 9.22 3.48 18.31
N VAL A 121 8.84 2.37 18.94
CA VAL A 121 9.63 1.70 19.97
C VAL A 121 9.98 0.30 19.48
N ARG A 122 11.27 -0.04 19.44
CA ARG A 122 11.74 -1.40 19.11
C ARG A 122 11.27 -2.37 20.20
N THR A 123 10.78 -3.54 19.82
CA THR A 123 10.19 -4.55 20.72
C THR A 123 11.04 -5.80 20.87
N ASP A 124 12.32 -5.71 20.54
CA ASP A 124 13.29 -6.76 20.83
C ASP A 124 13.58 -6.89 22.33
#